data_AF-A0A1V5UY52-F1
#
_entry.id   AF-A0A1V5UY52-F1
#
_cell.length_a   1.000
_cell.length_b   1.000
_cell.length_c   1.000
_cell.angle_alpha   90.00
_cell.angle_beta   90.00
_cell.angle_gamma   90.00
#
_symmetry.space_group_name_H-M   'P 1'
#
loop_
_entity.id
_entity.type
_entity.pdbx_description
1 polymer ?
#
loop_
_entity_poly.entity_id
_entity_poly.type
_entity_poly.pdbx_seq_one_letter_code
_entity_poly.pdbx_strand_id
1 'polypeptide(L)'
;MAWMLGSEWDPLMVDKTNQNHPDKKQFKGQYFSTTAEASPFEAWLAQSLDILADAETRQGWQHPLSFVNWVTTDPLSHPDEPFEKEDLVSVDPRHITPSSEWVAGYFAAYHVYPYYPDSLRYQKDYLDYLNKNGQKDPYEAYLLELKEKHSGIPLLVAEFGVPSSRGMAHRGPLERNQGMHNEKEQGQMIVSMFKAMKNINLAGGIVFSWQDEWFKHTWNTMSLEIPSERRPMWLNRLTNEENFGLVAVEPGSSTRIYLDGKMDDWERINASEKAIGGDKFKLMASSDEAYLYLAIENPNGWNWDEEELLIAFDNQPGGNKYISTPAVSLNEGTEFLLSVKGQHNAVLKVASAYDQHTYLYGRVLKMIPFNESLSQENNGLFLPWKLCLSRELFLPASNKTIPFEEIEIGRLFYGNSNPTSPDFNSLSDFYCGEKVIEFRIPWMMLGFTDPSTHQVWAYPHHQNLGEFSTITSSALNIQLLSINPDNSQIVYKSEVLPYIWKSWDIPSFHERYKESYYILKSYIANSK
;
A
#
# COMPACT_ATOMS: atom_id res chain seq x y z
N MET A 1 -16.57 17.64 20.03
CA MET A 1 -16.33 17.96 18.61
C MET A 1 -15.38 19.14 18.56
N ALA A 2 -14.48 19.18 17.59
CA ALA A 2 -13.46 20.20 17.40
C ALA A 2 -13.31 20.47 15.90
N TRP A 3 -12.74 21.62 15.53
CA TRP A 3 -12.38 21.93 14.16
C TRP A 3 -10.86 21.93 13.99
N MET A 4 -10.38 21.27 12.94
CA MET A 4 -8.98 21.31 12.54
C MET A 4 -8.93 21.89 11.13
N LEU A 5 -8.34 23.08 10.99
CA LEU A 5 -8.20 23.78 9.71
C LEU A 5 -7.07 23.18 8.88
N GLY A 6 -7.30 23.04 7.58
CA GLY A 6 -6.27 22.63 6.63
C GLY A 6 -6.03 21.11 6.58
N SER A 7 -4.90 20.77 5.97
CA SER A 7 -4.38 19.41 5.79
C SER A 7 -2.86 19.45 5.95
N GLU A 8 -2.14 18.53 5.31
CA GLU A 8 -0.68 18.53 5.23
C GLU A 8 -0.19 19.73 4.41
N TRP A 9 0.73 20.52 4.96
CA TRP A 9 1.28 21.70 4.30
C TRP A 9 2.52 21.31 3.49
N ASP A 10 2.55 21.65 2.20
CA ASP A 10 3.76 21.51 1.39
C ASP A 10 4.86 22.46 1.89
N PRO A 11 6.03 21.97 2.36
CA PRO A 11 7.10 22.82 2.90
C PRO A 11 7.51 23.96 1.98
N LEU A 12 7.52 23.73 0.66
CA LEU A 12 7.87 24.77 -0.33
C LEU A 12 6.82 25.88 -0.41
N MET A 13 5.54 25.58 -0.15
CA MET A 13 4.47 26.57 -0.12
C MET A 13 4.56 27.43 1.14
N VAL A 14 4.86 26.81 2.28
CA VAL A 14 5.09 27.52 3.56
C VAL A 14 6.29 28.46 3.44
N ASP A 15 7.43 27.95 2.98
CA ASP A 15 8.67 28.72 2.81
C ASP A 15 8.48 29.91 1.85
N LYS A 16 7.90 29.68 0.66
CA LYS A 16 7.62 30.76 -0.29
C LYS A 16 6.65 31.80 0.26
N THR A 17 5.65 31.40 1.03
CA THR A 17 4.73 32.35 1.68
C THR A 17 5.48 33.22 2.67
N ASN A 18 6.36 32.62 3.48
CA ASN A 18 7.19 33.33 4.45
C ASN A 18 8.14 34.32 3.76
N GLN A 19 8.78 33.93 2.66
CA GLN A 19 9.71 34.77 1.91
C GLN A 19 9.03 35.93 1.16
N ASN A 20 7.81 35.71 0.64
CA ASN A 20 7.08 36.73 -0.13
C ASN A 20 6.38 37.77 0.75
N HIS A 21 6.18 37.48 2.04
CA HIS A 21 5.46 38.35 2.96
C HIS A 21 6.21 38.65 4.26
N PRO A 22 7.51 39.03 4.22
CA PRO A 22 8.35 39.14 5.41
C PRO A 22 7.87 40.19 6.42
N ASP A 23 7.04 41.14 6.00
CA ASP A 23 6.41 42.18 6.82
C ASP A 23 5.07 41.75 7.47
N LYS A 24 4.54 40.57 7.13
CA LYS A 24 3.21 40.08 7.56
C LYS A 24 3.25 39.07 8.71
N LYS A 25 4.20 39.20 9.62
CA LYS A 25 4.39 38.28 10.76
C LYS A 25 3.38 38.44 11.90
N GLN A 26 2.70 39.58 11.95
CA GLN A 26 1.88 39.96 13.09
C GLN A 26 0.40 40.03 12.69
N PHE A 27 -0.42 39.24 13.37
CA PHE A 27 -1.88 39.27 13.29
C PHE A 27 -2.49 39.40 14.69
N LYS A 28 -3.47 40.30 14.83
CA LYS A 28 -4.21 40.52 16.07
C LYS A 28 -5.71 40.47 15.81
N GLY A 29 -6.30 39.31 16.05
CA GLY A 29 -7.74 39.07 16.00
C GLY A 29 -8.44 39.27 17.34
N GLN A 30 -9.74 39.00 17.37
CA GLN A 30 -10.56 39.04 18.59
C GLN A 30 -10.33 37.79 19.46
N TYR A 31 -10.23 36.63 18.81
CA TYR A 31 -10.12 35.31 19.42
C TYR A 31 -8.72 34.72 19.28
N PHE A 32 -8.01 34.97 18.18
CA PHE A 32 -6.66 34.45 17.94
C PHE A 32 -5.68 35.56 17.52
N SER A 33 -4.44 35.46 17.96
CA SER A 33 -3.36 36.39 17.62
C SER A 33 -2.02 35.66 17.51
N THR A 34 -1.08 36.23 16.77
CA THR A 34 0.28 35.70 16.69
C THR A 34 1.17 36.17 17.85
N THR A 35 2.21 35.40 18.17
CA THR A 35 3.32 35.85 19.02
C THR A 35 4.34 36.68 18.22
N ALA A 36 5.41 37.15 18.88
CA ALA A 36 6.48 37.90 18.22
C ALA A 36 7.33 37.04 17.27
N GLU A 37 7.37 35.73 17.53
CA GLU A 37 8.17 34.73 16.81
C GLU A 37 7.50 34.20 15.55
N ALA A 38 6.22 34.52 15.34
CA ALA A 38 5.43 34.01 14.23
C ALA A 38 6.01 34.37 12.84
N SER A 39 5.87 33.42 11.93
CA SER A 39 6.10 33.56 10.50
C SER A 39 4.87 34.13 9.79
N PRO A 40 5.03 34.65 8.56
CA PRO A 40 3.88 35.12 7.77
C PRO A 40 2.82 34.05 7.50
N PHE A 41 3.23 32.79 7.30
CA PHE A 41 2.31 31.67 7.12
C PHE A 41 1.50 31.40 8.40
N GLU A 42 2.15 31.43 9.57
CA GLU A 42 1.46 31.27 10.86
C GLU A 42 0.51 32.45 11.17
N ALA A 43 0.83 33.67 10.71
CA ALA A 43 -0.08 34.80 10.81
C ALA A 43 -1.35 34.62 9.95
N TRP A 44 -1.21 34.03 8.76
CA TRP A 44 -2.34 33.65 7.92
C TRP A 44 -3.20 32.54 8.57
N LEU A 45 -2.57 31.56 9.23
CA LEU A 45 -3.29 30.55 10.01
C LEU A 45 -4.02 31.17 11.21
N ALA A 46 -3.39 32.08 11.95
CA ALA A 46 -4.01 32.77 13.08
C ALA A 46 -5.25 33.57 12.64
N GLN A 47 -5.16 34.24 11.48
CA GLN A 47 -6.29 34.93 10.87
C GLN A 47 -7.41 33.95 10.49
N SER A 48 -7.07 32.80 9.93
CA SER A 48 -8.06 31.78 9.53
C SER A 48 -8.79 31.19 10.74
N LEU A 49 -8.06 30.93 11.83
CA LEU A 49 -8.64 30.50 13.12
C LEU A 49 -9.57 31.56 13.70
N ASP A 50 -9.18 32.84 13.67
CA ASP A 50 -9.99 33.95 14.17
C ASP A 50 -11.31 34.10 13.40
N ILE A 51 -11.26 33.95 12.07
CA ILE A 51 -12.45 33.97 11.21
C ILE A 51 -13.40 32.81 11.56
N LEU A 52 -12.86 31.60 11.74
CA LEU A 52 -13.68 30.45 12.14
C LEU A 52 -14.28 30.65 13.54
N ALA A 53 -13.49 31.17 14.47
CA ALA A 53 -13.92 31.45 15.84
C ALA A 53 -15.06 32.48 15.90
N ASP A 54 -14.96 33.57 15.12
CA ASP A 54 -16.04 34.56 14.97
C ASP A 54 -17.30 33.93 14.34
N ALA A 55 -17.13 33.09 13.32
CA ALA A 55 -18.24 32.40 12.68
C ALA A 55 -18.98 31.46 13.66
N GLU A 56 -18.25 30.66 14.45
CA GLU A 56 -18.84 29.80 15.49
C GLU A 56 -19.54 30.62 16.58
N THR A 57 -18.88 31.67 17.07
CA THR A 57 -19.42 32.50 18.16
C THR A 57 -20.73 33.18 17.75
N ARG A 58 -20.84 33.64 16.49
CA ARG A 58 -22.08 34.20 15.95
C ARG A 58 -23.23 33.20 15.88
N GLN A 59 -22.92 31.90 15.78
CA GLN A 59 -23.90 30.82 15.85
C GLN A 59 -24.22 30.38 17.30
N GLY A 60 -23.55 30.99 18.29
CA GLY A 60 -23.74 30.67 19.71
C GLY A 60 -22.94 29.46 20.19
N TRP A 61 -21.92 29.03 19.44
CA TRP A 61 -21.08 27.89 19.77
C TRP A 61 -19.61 28.30 19.91
N GLN A 62 -18.85 27.54 20.69
CA GLN A 62 -17.40 27.51 20.61
C GLN A 62 -16.96 26.05 20.75
N HIS A 63 -16.24 25.54 19.76
CA HIS A 63 -15.59 24.23 19.84
C HIS A 63 -14.06 24.41 19.90
N PRO A 64 -13.29 23.47 20.48
CA PRO A 64 -11.83 23.54 20.39
C PRO A 64 -11.38 23.69 18.93
N LEU A 65 -10.43 24.59 18.69
CA LEU A 65 -9.85 24.80 17.35
C LEU A 65 -8.40 24.34 17.31
N SER A 66 -7.97 23.97 16.10
CA SER A 66 -6.59 23.70 15.75
C SER A 66 -6.41 23.89 14.23
N PHE A 67 -5.19 23.74 13.75
CA PHE A 67 -4.89 23.48 12.35
C PHE A 67 -4.10 22.18 12.27
N VAL A 68 -4.34 21.41 11.20
CA VAL A 68 -3.58 20.20 10.93
C VAL A 68 -2.16 20.61 10.56
N ASN A 69 -1.17 19.91 11.11
CA ASN A 69 0.22 20.02 10.72
C ASN A 69 0.77 18.66 10.28
N TRP A 70 1.91 18.67 9.59
CA TRP A 70 2.57 17.47 9.07
C TRP A 70 3.99 17.38 9.62
N VAL A 71 4.52 16.15 9.69
CA VAL A 71 5.89 15.88 10.19
C VAL A 71 6.97 16.68 9.46
N THR A 72 6.77 17.02 8.19
CA THR A 72 7.79 17.72 7.39
C THR A 72 7.80 19.24 7.58
N THR A 73 6.83 19.74 8.34
CA THR A 73 6.76 21.15 8.75
C THR A 73 6.68 21.26 10.28
N ASP A 74 7.08 20.21 10.99
CA ASP A 74 7.15 20.26 12.43
C ASP A 74 8.29 21.22 12.88
N PRO A 75 8.25 21.68 14.14
CA PRO A 75 9.25 22.61 14.65
C PRO A 75 10.43 21.91 15.37
N LEU A 76 10.70 20.65 15.05
CA LEU A 76 11.86 19.88 15.51
C LEU A 76 13.03 20.04 14.51
N SER A 77 14.14 19.33 14.73
CA SER A 77 15.25 19.28 13.79
C SER A 77 15.58 17.83 13.48
N HIS A 78 15.71 17.51 12.20
CA HIS A 78 15.88 16.14 11.71
C HIS A 78 17.22 15.99 10.98
N PRO A 79 18.36 15.95 11.69
CA PRO A 79 19.70 16.04 11.08
C PRO A 79 20.05 14.86 10.15
N ASP A 80 19.38 13.71 10.31
CA ASP A 80 19.54 12.53 9.43
C ASP A 80 18.42 12.43 8.38
N GLU A 81 17.55 13.44 8.22
CA GLU A 81 16.55 13.47 7.14
C GLU A 81 17.26 13.66 5.78
N PRO A 82 17.16 12.70 4.84
CA PRO A 82 17.85 12.77 3.56
C PRO A 82 17.30 13.84 2.62
N PHE A 83 16.04 14.23 2.75
CA PHE A 83 15.40 15.19 1.85
C PHE A 83 15.33 16.57 2.49
N GLU A 84 16.11 17.53 1.99
CA GLU A 84 16.11 18.93 2.47
C GLU A 84 14.71 19.53 2.53
N LYS A 85 13.84 19.18 1.59
CA LYS A 85 12.45 19.62 1.57
C LYS A 85 11.69 19.22 2.86
N GLU A 86 12.00 18.06 3.42
CA GLU A 86 11.26 17.46 4.52
C GLU A 86 11.67 17.99 5.90
N ASP A 87 12.73 18.82 5.98
CA ASP A 87 13.17 19.57 7.17
C ASP A 87 13.45 21.05 6.80
N LEU A 88 12.71 21.58 5.81
CA LEU A 88 12.99 22.90 5.20
C LEU A 88 12.50 24.08 6.04
N VAL A 89 11.30 23.97 6.60
CA VAL A 89 10.60 25.08 7.25
C VAL A 89 9.62 24.56 8.29
N SER A 90 9.45 25.29 9.38
CA SER A 90 8.55 24.90 10.46
C SER A 90 7.26 25.73 10.50
N VAL A 91 6.20 25.08 10.96
CA VAL A 91 4.95 25.68 11.42
C VAL A 91 4.76 25.27 12.88
N ASP A 92 4.87 26.20 13.82
CA ASP A 92 4.78 25.97 15.27
C ASP A 92 3.43 26.52 15.79
N PRO A 93 2.48 25.64 16.16
CA PRO A 93 1.21 26.02 16.77
C PRO A 93 1.33 26.98 17.97
N ARG A 94 2.46 27.01 18.67
CA ARG A 94 2.68 27.91 19.83
C ARG A 94 2.90 29.36 19.42
N HIS A 95 3.17 29.64 18.15
CA HIS A 95 3.23 31.00 17.62
C HIS A 95 1.84 31.64 17.48
N ILE A 96 0.76 30.92 17.81
CA ILE A 96 -0.61 31.42 17.83
C ILE A 96 -1.16 31.28 19.26
N THR A 97 -1.78 32.34 19.76
CA THR A 97 -2.34 32.39 21.11
C THR A 97 -3.83 32.73 21.06
N PRO A 98 -4.71 31.95 21.72
CA PRO A 98 -6.10 32.32 21.90
C PRO A 98 -6.22 33.47 22.93
N SER A 99 -7.19 34.37 22.71
CA SER A 99 -7.56 35.39 23.69
C SER A 99 -8.44 34.81 24.80
N SER A 100 -8.68 35.60 25.85
CA SER A 100 -9.61 35.21 26.92
C SER A 100 -11.06 35.06 26.45
N GLU A 101 -11.42 35.54 25.26
CA GLU A 101 -12.76 35.38 24.69
C GLU A 101 -12.98 34.00 24.05
N TRP A 102 -11.90 33.24 23.80
CA TRP A 102 -11.97 31.88 23.29
C TRP A 102 -11.75 30.85 24.39
N VAL A 103 -12.84 30.37 24.99
CA VAL A 103 -12.77 29.46 26.15
C VAL A 103 -12.85 27.98 25.78
N ALA A 104 -13.22 27.66 24.53
CA ALA A 104 -13.35 26.27 24.07
C ALA A 104 -11.99 25.54 23.90
N GLY A 105 -10.89 26.28 23.89
CA GLY A 105 -9.54 25.73 23.87
C GLY A 105 -8.89 25.72 22.49
N TYR A 106 -7.58 25.50 22.51
CA TYR A 106 -6.68 25.45 21.37
C TYR A 106 -5.68 24.31 21.61
N PHE A 107 -5.39 23.51 20.58
CA PHE A 107 -4.50 22.35 20.67
C PHE A 107 -3.61 22.22 19.43
N ALA A 108 -2.52 21.50 19.54
CA ALA A 108 -1.64 21.14 18.42
C ALA A 108 -2.10 19.80 17.81
N ALA A 109 -2.15 19.73 16.48
CA ALA A 109 -2.65 18.56 15.75
C ALA A 109 -1.66 18.17 14.65
N TYR A 110 -1.18 16.93 14.67
CA TYR A 110 -0.22 16.43 13.68
C TYR A 110 -0.69 15.10 13.10
N HIS A 111 -0.61 14.92 11.79
CA HIS A 111 -0.59 13.57 11.24
C HIS A 111 0.81 12.99 11.47
N VAL A 112 0.90 11.76 11.99
CA VAL A 112 2.17 11.11 12.30
C VAL A 112 2.07 9.62 11.99
N TYR A 113 2.76 9.18 10.93
CA TYR A 113 2.82 7.79 10.51
C TYR A 113 4.14 7.15 10.97
N PRO A 114 4.17 5.84 11.29
CA PRO A 114 5.34 5.21 11.91
C PRO A 114 6.49 4.92 10.95
N TYR A 115 6.29 5.12 9.65
CA TYR A 115 7.24 4.78 8.58
C TYR A 115 7.77 6.01 7.82
N TYR A 116 7.30 7.22 8.15
CA TYR A 116 7.64 8.46 7.46
C TYR A 116 7.62 9.65 8.46
N PRO A 117 8.61 10.56 8.41
CA PRO A 117 9.66 10.68 7.40
C PRO A 117 10.84 9.74 7.69
N ASP A 118 11.90 9.80 6.89
CA ASP A 118 13.03 8.87 7.00
C ASP A 118 13.84 9.09 8.29
N SER A 119 13.72 10.26 8.93
CA SER A 119 14.25 10.49 10.28
C SER A 119 13.78 9.44 11.31
N LEU A 120 12.53 8.95 11.22
CA LEU A 120 12.03 7.86 12.10
C LEU A 120 12.78 6.54 11.91
N ARG A 121 13.39 6.32 10.74
CA ARG A 121 14.11 5.08 10.40
C ARG A 121 15.60 5.17 10.66
N TYR A 122 16.18 6.37 10.59
CA TYR A 122 17.64 6.53 10.57
C TYR A 122 18.20 7.43 11.65
N GLN A 123 17.40 8.32 12.24
CA GLN A 123 17.89 9.24 13.25
C GLN A 123 18.29 8.48 14.52
N LYS A 124 19.54 8.65 14.91
CA LYS A 124 20.18 7.80 15.91
C LYS A 124 19.50 7.87 17.29
N ASP A 125 19.14 9.06 17.74
CA ASP A 125 18.49 9.26 19.04
C ASP A 125 17.11 8.60 19.12
N TYR A 126 16.31 8.66 18.05
CA TYR A 126 15.04 7.93 17.96
C TYR A 126 15.25 6.41 17.96
N LEU A 127 16.26 5.92 17.24
CA LEU A 127 16.59 4.49 17.21
C LEU A 127 17.16 3.95 18.53
N ASP A 128 17.83 4.80 19.33
CA ASP A 128 18.42 4.42 20.61
C ASP A 128 17.53 4.71 21.82
N TYR A 129 16.42 5.43 21.62
CA TYR A 129 15.39 5.63 22.62
C TYR A 129 14.87 4.29 23.15
N LEU A 130 14.74 4.19 24.48
CA LEU A 130 14.08 3.09 25.16
C LEU A 130 12.85 3.63 25.88
N ASN A 131 11.69 3.05 25.57
CA ASN A 131 10.46 3.37 26.27
C ASN A 131 10.51 2.88 27.73
N LYS A 132 9.48 3.21 28.51
CA LYS A 132 9.37 2.82 29.93
C LYS A 132 9.46 1.30 30.19
N ASN A 133 9.27 0.47 29.17
CA ASN A 133 9.37 -0.99 29.24
C ASN A 133 10.74 -1.52 28.78
N GLY A 134 11.70 -0.64 28.45
CA GLY A 134 13.02 -1.00 27.94
C GLY A 134 13.03 -1.45 26.47
N GLN A 135 12.00 -1.08 25.70
CA GLN A 135 11.90 -1.44 24.28
C GLN A 135 12.20 -0.22 23.40
N LYS A 136 12.88 -0.45 22.27
CA LYS A 136 13.09 0.58 21.25
C LYS A 136 11.77 0.89 20.53
N ASP A 137 11.42 2.17 20.44
CA ASP A 137 10.24 2.63 19.69
C ASP A 137 10.50 4.06 19.15
N PRO A 138 11.04 4.19 17.92
CA PRO A 138 11.33 5.49 17.31
C PRO A 138 10.10 6.39 17.16
N TYR A 139 8.92 5.79 16.98
CA TYR A 139 7.66 6.53 16.92
C TYR A 139 7.31 7.15 18.27
N GLU A 140 7.48 6.41 19.38
CA GLU A 140 7.30 6.98 20.73
C GLU A 140 8.33 8.08 21.01
N ALA A 141 9.58 7.91 20.55
CA ALA A 141 10.66 8.89 20.70
C ALA A 141 10.33 10.23 20.03
N TYR A 142 9.93 10.18 18.75
CA TYR A 142 9.49 11.36 18.00
C TYR A 142 8.32 12.07 18.67
N LEU A 143 7.28 11.31 19.05
CA LEU A 143 6.11 11.89 19.71
C LEU A 143 6.44 12.51 21.07
N LEU A 144 7.43 11.97 21.79
CA LEU A 144 7.90 12.55 23.04
C LEU A 144 8.57 13.89 22.81
N GLU A 145 9.48 13.99 21.85
CA GLU A 145 10.14 15.25 21.50
C GLU A 145 9.12 16.29 21.01
N LEU A 146 8.19 15.88 20.14
CA LEU A 146 7.11 16.74 19.67
C LEU A 146 6.25 17.25 20.83
N LYS A 147 5.95 16.40 21.82
CA LYS A 147 5.22 16.79 23.03
C LYS A 147 6.00 17.81 23.86
N GLU A 148 7.30 17.59 24.07
CA GLU A 148 8.15 18.50 24.83
C GLU A 148 8.22 19.88 24.16
N LYS A 149 8.34 19.90 22.82
CA LYS A 149 8.27 21.12 22.03
C LYS A 149 6.94 21.85 22.22
N HIS A 150 5.83 21.11 22.33
CA HIS A 150 4.48 21.63 22.55
C HIS A 150 4.07 21.79 24.03
N SER A 151 5.03 21.94 24.95
CA SER A 151 4.71 22.14 26.36
C SER A 151 3.77 23.35 26.58
N GLY A 152 2.66 23.13 27.31
CA GLY A 152 1.63 24.14 27.58
C GLY A 152 0.42 24.09 26.65
N ILE A 153 0.45 23.31 25.56
CA ILE A 153 -0.69 23.07 24.66
C ILE A 153 -0.96 21.56 24.52
N PRO A 154 -2.21 21.08 24.52
CA PRO A 154 -2.49 19.67 24.27
C PRO A 154 -2.01 19.25 22.87
N LEU A 155 -1.39 18.07 22.76
CA LEU A 155 -0.93 17.49 21.50
C LEU A 155 -1.80 16.29 21.12
N LEU A 156 -2.45 16.39 19.95
CA LEU A 156 -3.26 15.34 19.33
C LEU A 156 -2.52 14.80 18.10
N VAL A 157 -2.42 13.47 17.99
CA VAL A 157 -2.06 12.83 16.72
C VAL A 157 -3.33 12.73 15.87
N ALA A 158 -3.53 13.67 14.97
CA ALA A 158 -4.75 13.83 14.19
C ALA A 158 -4.94 12.77 13.10
N GLU A 159 -3.86 12.12 12.66
CA GLU A 159 -3.92 10.90 11.84
C GLU A 159 -2.73 10.01 12.15
N PHE A 160 -2.97 8.70 12.22
CA PHE A 160 -1.94 7.66 12.24
C PHE A 160 -2.55 6.32 11.83
N GLY A 161 -1.72 5.39 11.37
CA GLY A 161 -2.17 4.06 11.00
C GLY A 161 -1.12 3.29 10.22
N VAL A 162 -1.49 2.07 9.83
CA VAL A 162 -0.78 1.26 8.83
C VAL A 162 -1.84 0.57 7.95
N PRO A 163 -1.58 0.32 6.66
CA PRO A 163 -2.56 -0.31 5.78
C PRO A 163 -2.52 -1.84 5.85
N SER A 164 -3.68 -2.48 5.75
CA SER A 164 -3.82 -3.95 5.64
C SER A 164 -3.76 -4.42 4.18
N SER A 165 -2.65 -4.12 3.50
CA SER A 165 -2.49 -4.28 2.04
C SER A 165 -1.50 -5.39 1.65
N ARG A 166 -1.62 -5.84 0.39
CA ARG A 166 -0.73 -6.86 -0.20
C ARG A 166 0.57 -6.26 -0.76
N GLY A 167 0.56 -4.98 -1.14
CA GLY A 167 1.76 -4.22 -1.50
C GLY A 167 2.37 -3.47 -0.33
N MET A 168 3.57 -2.91 -0.55
CA MET A 168 4.30 -2.09 0.41
C MET A 168 4.94 -0.93 -0.34
N ALA A 169 4.93 0.26 0.26
CA ALA A 169 5.59 1.45 -0.30
C ALA A 169 6.82 1.90 0.48
N HIS A 170 6.91 1.54 1.76
CA HIS A 170 8.03 1.93 2.61
C HIS A 170 8.17 1.01 3.81
N ARG A 171 9.41 0.78 4.28
CA ARG A 171 9.63 0.07 5.55
C ARG A 171 9.56 1.02 6.73
N GLY A 172 9.03 0.54 7.85
CA GLY A 172 8.98 1.27 9.11
C GLY A 172 9.68 0.49 10.23
N PRO A 173 10.20 1.17 11.27
CA PRO A 173 10.69 0.50 12.47
C PRO A 173 9.61 -0.39 13.10
N LEU A 174 10.04 -1.45 13.79
CA LEU A 174 9.15 -2.43 14.45
C LEU A 174 8.15 -3.09 13.49
N GLU A 175 8.54 -3.24 12.22
CA GLU A 175 7.68 -3.76 11.14
C GLU A 175 6.41 -2.94 10.92
N ARG A 176 6.31 -1.70 11.42
CA ARG A 176 5.17 -0.81 11.12
C ARG A 176 5.35 -0.21 9.71
N ASN A 177 5.42 -1.09 8.72
CA ASN A 177 5.65 -0.77 7.32
C ASN A 177 4.44 -0.06 6.71
N GLN A 178 4.65 0.70 5.64
CA GLN A 178 3.58 1.27 4.81
C GLN A 178 3.02 0.19 3.87
N GLY A 179 2.39 -0.83 4.47
CA GLY A 179 1.79 -1.99 3.79
C GLY A 179 2.44 -3.33 4.11
N MET A 180 1.96 -4.38 3.44
CA MET A 180 2.28 -5.78 3.70
C MET A 180 1.87 -6.27 5.10
N HIS A 181 0.65 -5.93 5.52
CA HIS A 181 0.06 -6.38 6.79
C HIS A 181 -1.28 -7.05 6.55
N ASN A 182 -1.57 -8.13 7.27
CA ASN A 182 -2.94 -8.63 7.37
C ASN A 182 -3.79 -7.76 8.33
N GLU A 183 -5.10 -7.99 8.36
CA GLU A 183 -6.04 -7.20 9.17
C GLU A 183 -5.74 -7.29 10.68
N LYS A 184 -5.27 -8.45 11.15
CA LYS A 184 -4.90 -8.67 12.54
C LYS A 184 -3.64 -7.89 12.93
N GLU A 185 -2.61 -7.95 12.10
CA GLU A 185 -1.36 -7.18 12.26
C GLU A 185 -1.63 -5.69 12.29
N GLN A 186 -2.45 -5.19 11.35
CA GLN A 186 -2.90 -3.80 11.32
C GLN A 186 -3.49 -3.40 12.68
N GLY A 187 -4.45 -4.17 13.21
CA GLY A 187 -5.08 -3.89 14.50
C GLY A 187 -4.10 -3.87 15.67
N GLN A 188 -3.16 -4.82 15.70
CA GLN A 188 -2.13 -4.90 16.74
C GLN A 188 -1.17 -3.71 16.69
N MET A 189 -0.76 -3.29 15.50
CA MET A 189 0.12 -2.13 15.30
C MET A 189 -0.58 -0.83 15.70
N ILE A 190 -1.84 -0.63 15.31
CA ILE A 190 -2.66 0.51 15.74
C ILE A 190 -2.75 0.58 17.27
N VAL A 191 -3.05 -0.53 17.93
CA VAL A 191 -3.09 -0.59 19.40
C VAL A 191 -1.73 -0.28 20.02
N SER A 192 -0.63 -0.74 19.39
CA SER A 192 0.73 -0.43 19.87
C SER A 192 1.04 1.07 19.81
N MET A 193 0.62 1.76 18.75
CA MET A 193 0.81 3.22 18.60
C MET A 193 -0.06 3.99 19.60
N PHE A 194 -1.30 3.57 19.85
CA PHE A 194 -2.11 4.15 20.94
C PHE A 194 -1.43 4.00 22.31
N LYS A 195 -0.79 2.84 22.57
CA LYS A 195 -0.04 2.64 23.81
C LYS A 195 1.16 3.58 23.89
N ALA A 196 1.88 3.80 22.79
CA ALA A 196 2.97 4.77 22.74
C ALA A 196 2.49 6.19 23.10
N MET A 197 1.41 6.67 22.47
CA MET A 197 0.79 7.96 22.79
C MET A 197 0.36 8.06 24.26
N LYS A 198 -0.21 6.98 24.81
CA LYS A 198 -0.61 6.91 26.23
C LYS A 198 0.60 6.93 27.17
N ASN A 199 1.70 6.25 26.81
CA ASN A 199 2.90 6.17 27.65
C ASN A 199 3.50 7.54 27.94
N ILE A 200 3.48 8.42 26.95
CA ILE A 200 4.00 9.78 27.04
C ILE A 200 2.90 10.80 27.38
N ASN A 201 1.67 10.37 27.68
CA ASN A 201 0.53 11.24 28.02
C ASN A 201 0.20 12.31 26.96
N LEU A 202 0.00 11.90 25.70
CA LEU A 202 -0.62 12.76 24.68
C LEU A 202 -2.13 12.95 24.94
N ALA A 203 -2.74 13.94 24.28
CA ALA A 203 -4.18 14.19 24.37
C ALA A 203 -5.00 13.08 23.69
N GLY A 204 -4.43 12.41 22.69
CA GLY A 204 -5.06 11.27 22.01
C GLY A 204 -4.51 11.03 20.61
N GLY A 205 -5.17 10.13 19.89
CA GLY A 205 -4.88 9.84 18.48
C GLY A 205 -6.16 9.52 17.72
N ILE A 206 -6.21 9.84 16.43
CA ILE A 206 -7.29 9.48 15.51
C ILE A 206 -6.72 8.54 14.45
N VAL A 207 -7.30 7.34 14.36
CA VAL A 207 -6.86 6.31 13.40
C VAL A 207 -7.33 6.68 12.02
N PHE A 208 -6.40 6.77 11.07
CA PHE A 208 -6.69 6.83 9.65
C PHE A 208 -6.83 5.39 9.11
N SER A 209 -7.98 4.95 8.60
CA SER A 209 -9.26 5.66 8.42
C SER A 209 -10.46 4.75 8.75
N TRP A 210 -11.70 5.25 8.60
CA TRP A 210 -12.89 4.42 8.84
C TRP A 210 -13.05 3.30 7.81
N GLN A 211 -12.88 3.60 6.52
CA GLN A 211 -13.15 2.70 5.40
C GLN A 211 -12.02 2.75 4.37
N ASP A 212 -11.83 1.65 3.64
CA ASP A 212 -10.92 1.58 2.50
C ASP A 212 -11.34 2.56 1.38
N GLU A 213 -10.35 3.07 0.63
CA GLU A 213 -10.52 4.16 -0.32
C GLU A 213 -9.83 3.83 -1.66
N TRP A 214 -10.54 3.19 -2.59
CA TRP A 214 -9.97 2.68 -3.86
C TRP A 214 -9.42 3.78 -4.80
N PHE A 215 -9.75 5.05 -4.58
CA PHE A 215 -9.24 6.15 -5.40
C PHE A 215 -7.82 6.61 -4.99
N LYS A 216 -7.31 6.12 -3.86
CA LYS A 216 -5.98 6.47 -3.36
C LYS A 216 -4.90 5.93 -4.28
N HIS A 217 -3.70 6.48 -4.15
CA HIS A 217 -2.54 6.08 -4.95
C HIS A 217 -1.28 6.17 -4.08
N THR A 218 -0.27 5.38 -4.42
CA THR A 218 1.04 5.45 -3.77
C THR A 218 2.14 5.71 -4.79
N TRP A 219 3.21 6.40 -4.39
CA TRP A 219 4.28 6.84 -5.28
C TRP A 219 4.93 5.71 -6.10
N ASN A 220 5.00 4.48 -5.57
CA ASN A 220 5.65 3.34 -6.21
C ASN A 220 4.72 2.48 -7.07
N THR A 221 3.40 2.73 -7.05
CA THR A 221 2.41 2.04 -7.90
C THR A 221 1.68 2.98 -8.85
N MET A 222 1.59 4.28 -8.55
CA MET A 222 0.76 5.23 -9.31
C MET A 222 1.10 5.31 -10.80
N SER A 223 2.35 5.10 -11.18
CA SER A 223 2.81 5.12 -12.56
C SER A 223 2.52 3.80 -13.31
N LEU A 224 2.21 2.73 -12.58
CA LEU A 224 1.79 1.44 -13.12
C LEU A 224 0.27 1.39 -13.41
N GLU A 225 -0.49 2.41 -12.99
CA GLU A 225 -1.94 2.51 -13.14
C GLU A 225 -2.29 3.52 -14.23
N ILE A 226 -2.56 2.99 -15.42
CA ILE A 226 -2.80 3.77 -16.63
C ILE A 226 -4.07 3.18 -17.30
N PRO A 227 -5.10 4.00 -17.58
CA PRO A 227 -5.12 5.45 -17.40
C PRO A 227 -5.51 5.85 -15.96
N SER A 228 -4.87 6.91 -15.46
CA SER A 228 -4.88 7.29 -14.03
C SER A 228 -6.26 7.70 -13.49
N GLU A 229 -7.15 8.19 -14.35
CA GLU A 229 -8.51 8.58 -14.01
C GLU A 229 -9.42 7.37 -13.70
N ARG A 230 -8.98 6.16 -14.07
CA ARG A 230 -9.72 4.92 -13.84
C ARG A 230 -9.30 4.17 -12.58
N ARG A 231 -8.33 4.68 -11.79
CA ARG A 231 -7.97 4.10 -10.47
C ARG A 231 -9.19 3.80 -9.59
N PRO A 232 -10.19 4.69 -9.44
CA PRO A 232 -11.32 4.38 -8.55
C PRO A 232 -12.24 3.26 -9.06
N MET A 233 -12.04 2.78 -10.30
CA MET A 233 -12.90 1.79 -10.94
C MET A 233 -12.52 0.36 -10.56
N TRP A 234 -11.42 0.11 -9.89
CA TRP A 234 -10.96 -1.23 -9.52
C TRP A 234 -10.11 -1.13 -8.24
N LEU A 235 -9.97 -2.23 -7.51
CA LEU A 235 -9.18 -2.25 -6.27
C LEU A 235 -7.79 -2.79 -6.56
N ASN A 236 -6.77 -1.94 -6.43
CA ASN A 236 -5.40 -2.35 -6.59
C ASN A 236 -4.79 -2.75 -5.24
N ARG A 237 -4.71 -4.06 -5.01
CA ARG A 237 -4.18 -4.61 -3.75
C ARG A 237 -2.70 -4.34 -3.53
N LEU A 238 -1.95 -3.94 -4.56
CA LEU A 238 -0.57 -3.51 -4.43
C LEU A 238 -0.44 -2.03 -4.02
N THR A 239 -1.47 -1.21 -4.25
CA THR A 239 -1.53 0.17 -3.74
C THR A 239 -1.95 0.14 -2.28
N ASN A 240 -0.97 0.28 -1.39
CA ASN A 240 -1.19 0.21 0.05
C ASN A 240 -2.17 1.27 0.57
N GLU A 241 -2.17 2.48 -0.01
CA GLU A 241 -3.01 3.61 0.42
C GLU A 241 -4.52 3.35 0.26
N GLU A 242 -4.91 2.40 -0.56
CA GLU A 242 -6.32 2.02 -0.73
C GLU A 242 -6.88 1.21 0.47
N ASN A 243 -6.03 0.75 1.39
CA ASN A 243 -6.36 -0.31 2.35
C ASN A 243 -6.17 0.09 3.84
N PHE A 244 -6.32 1.38 4.19
CA PHE A 244 -6.17 1.88 5.56
C PHE A 244 -7.37 1.67 6.47
N GLY A 245 -8.57 1.50 5.90
CA GLY A 245 -9.81 1.50 6.64
C GLY A 245 -9.88 0.41 7.71
N LEU A 246 -10.69 0.63 8.75
CA LEU A 246 -11.16 -0.42 9.66
C LEU A 246 -12.34 -1.21 9.07
N VAL A 247 -13.01 -0.62 8.08
CA VAL A 247 -14.02 -1.23 7.22
C VAL A 247 -13.38 -1.52 5.87
N ALA A 248 -13.37 -2.77 5.47
CA ALA A 248 -13.00 -3.17 4.12
C ALA A 248 -14.12 -2.78 3.16
N VAL A 249 -13.75 -2.16 2.04
CA VAL A 249 -14.61 -1.98 0.87
C VAL A 249 -14.13 -3.03 -0.13
N GLU A 250 -14.85 -4.15 -0.22
CA GLU A 250 -14.45 -5.34 -0.95
C GLU A 250 -15.15 -5.42 -2.32
N PRO A 251 -14.52 -6.02 -3.35
CA PRO A 251 -15.08 -6.14 -4.69
C PRO A 251 -16.34 -7.00 -4.74
N GLY A 252 -17.16 -6.74 -5.75
CA GLY A 252 -18.45 -7.40 -5.95
C GLY A 252 -19.52 -6.98 -4.94
N SER A 253 -20.77 -7.38 -5.19
CA SER A 253 -21.89 -7.20 -4.25
C SER A 253 -21.78 -8.11 -3.01
N SER A 254 -20.90 -9.11 -3.10
CA SER A 254 -20.51 -10.05 -2.06
C SER A 254 -19.19 -10.69 -2.49
N THR A 255 -18.42 -11.23 -1.54
CA THR A 255 -17.20 -11.96 -1.87
C THR A 255 -17.48 -13.07 -2.89
N ARG A 256 -16.69 -13.12 -3.97
CA ARG A 256 -16.90 -14.06 -5.07
C ARG A 256 -16.38 -15.47 -4.75
N ILE A 257 -15.15 -15.56 -4.23
CA ILE A 257 -14.47 -16.81 -3.88
C ILE A 257 -13.70 -16.62 -2.57
N TYR A 258 -13.86 -17.57 -1.65
CA TYR A 258 -12.95 -17.76 -0.53
C TYR A 258 -11.98 -18.90 -0.83
N LEU A 259 -10.68 -18.61 -0.77
CA LEU A 259 -9.63 -19.62 -0.73
C LEU A 259 -9.76 -20.45 0.56
N ASP A 260 -10.38 -21.62 0.47
CA ASP A 260 -10.60 -22.53 1.60
C ASP A 260 -10.60 -24.02 1.20
N GLY A 261 -10.29 -24.32 -0.05
CA GLY A 261 -10.19 -25.67 -0.60
C GLY A 261 -11.55 -26.29 -0.96
N LYS A 262 -12.63 -25.50 -1.00
CA LYS A 262 -13.98 -25.97 -1.33
C LYS A 262 -14.47 -25.43 -2.66
N MET A 263 -15.27 -26.24 -3.35
CA MET A 263 -15.81 -25.91 -4.67
C MET A 263 -17.14 -25.15 -4.65
N ASP A 264 -17.78 -25.01 -3.48
CA ASP A 264 -19.11 -24.40 -3.34
C ASP A 264 -19.20 -23.01 -3.99
N ASP A 265 -18.17 -22.17 -3.84
CA ASP A 265 -18.09 -20.84 -4.46
C ASP A 265 -18.07 -20.95 -6.00
N TRP A 266 -17.22 -21.82 -6.53
CA TRP A 266 -17.07 -22.07 -7.96
C TRP A 266 -18.32 -22.65 -8.62
N GLU A 267 -19.08 -23.48 -7.89
CA GLU A 267 -20.34 -24.05 -8.35
C GLU A 267 -21.43 -22.98 -8.45
N ARG A 268 -21.44 -21.99 -7.55
CA ARG A 268 -22.40 -20.87 -7.55
C ARG A 268 -22.17 -19.84 -8.65
N ILE A 269 -20.93 -19.69 -9.15
CA ILE A 269 -20.61 -18.72 -10.20
C ILE A 269 -21.31 -19.09 -11.51
N ASN A 270 -21.96 -18.12 -12.15
CA ASN A 270 -22.64 -18.31 -13.43
C ASN A 270 -21.65 -18.77 -14.51
N ALA A 271 -22.11 -19.66 -15.41
CA ALA A 271 -21.28 -20.17 -16.49
C ALA A 271 -20.73 -19.08 -17.44
N SER A 272 -21.42 -17.94 -17.58
CA SER A 272 -20.95 -16.80 -18.39
C SER A 272 -19.88 -15.95 -17.71
N GLU A 273 -19.62 -16.18 -16.42
CA GLU A 273 -18.65 -15.44 -15.61
C GLU A 273 -17.45 -16.31 -15.23
N LYS A 274 -17.36 -17.53 -15.76
CA LYS A 274 -16.22 -18.42 -15.57
C LYS A 274 -15.81 -19.10 -16.87
N ALA A 275 -14.51 -19.29 -17.04
CA ALA A 275 -13.95 -20.17 -18.07
C ALA A 275 -13.58 -21.51 -17.43
N ILE A 276 -13.77 -22.61 -18.17
CA ILE A 276 -13.42 -23.96 -17.73
C ILE A 276 -12.69 -24.67 -18.87
N GLY A 277 -11.56 -25.29 -18.56
CA GLY A 277 -10.79 -26.08 -19.50
C GLY A 277 -9.98 -27.18 -18.82
N GLY A 278 -9.22 -27.91 -19.61
CA GLY A 278 -8.41 -29.03 -19.15
C GLY A 278 -9.19 -30.36 -19.08
N ASP A 279 -8.48 -31.43 -19.43
CA ASP A 279 -8.98 -32.80 -19.54
C ASP A 279 -8.54 -33.67 -18.36
N LYS A 280 -7.25 -33.63 -17.99
CA LYS A 280 -6.71 -34.31 -16.80
C LYS A 280 -6.95 -33.52 -15.52
N PHE A 281 -6.59 -32.24 -15.55
CA PHE A 281 -6.83 -31.30 -14.46
C PHE A 281 -7.83 -30.27 -14.94
N LYS A 282 -8.90 -30.07 -14.18
CA LYS A 282 -9.92 -29.10 -14.54
C LYS A 282 -9.48 -27.73 -14.02
N LEU A 283 -9.14 -26.86 -14.96
CA LEU A 283 -8.77 -25.46 -14.70
C LEU A 283 -10.02 -24.59 -14.84
N MET A 284 -10.28 -23.77 -13.83
CA MET A 284 -11.37 -22.79 -13.80
C MET A 284 -10.79 -21.41 -13.56
N ALA A 285 -11.34 -20.41 -14.25
CA ALA A 285 -10.97 -19.00 -14.09
C ALA A 285 -12.21 -18.13 -13.95
N SER A 286 -12.18 -17.17 -13.03
CA SER A 286 -13.20 -16.13 -12.82
C SER A 286 -12.51 -14.87 -12.29
N SER A 287 -13.18 -13.74 -12.23
CA SER A 287 -12.60 -12.50 -11.69
C SER A 287 -13.64 -11.60 -11.04
N ASP A 288 -13.14 -10.60 -10.32
CA ASP A 288 -13.89 -9.44 -9.85
C ASP A 288 -13.08 -8.15 -10.08
N GLU A 289 -13.48 -7.05 -9.44
CA GLU A 289 -12.86 -5.74 -9.56
C GLU A 289 -11.45 -5.64 -8.94
N ALA A 290 -10.93 -6.68 -8.29
CA ALA A 290 -9.60 -6.67 -7.67
C ALA A 290 -8.70 -7.83 -8.13
N TYR A 291 -9.30 -8.99 -8.42
CA TYR A 291 -8.56 -10.24 -8.59
C TYR A 291 -8.97 -11.03 -9.83
N LEU A 292 -7.99 -11.75 -10.39
CA LEU A 292 -8.22 -13.00 -11.09
C LEU A 292 -8.25 -14.14 -10.05
N TYR A 293 -9.25 -14.99 -10.14
CA TYR A 293 -9.35 -16.23 -9.38
C TYR A 293 -9.10 -17.44 -10.28
N LEU A 294 -8.37 -18.42 -9.77
CA LEU A 294 -8.18 -19.72 -10.42
C LEU A 294 -8.51 -20.86 -9.46
N ALA A 295 -9.06 -21.95 -9.99
CA ALA A 295 -9.10 -23.24 -9.32
C ALA A 295 -8.61 -24.34 -10.24
N ILE A 296 -7.78 -25.22 -9.69
CA ILE A 296 -7.25 -26.39 -10.39
C ILE A 296 -7.69 -27.62 -9.61
N GLU A 297 -8.59 -28.39 -10.20
CA GLU A 297 -9.11 -29.62 -9.61
C GLU A 297 -8.39 -30.84 -10.21
N ASN A 298 -7.80 -31.64 -9.32
CA ASN A 298 -7.26 -32.96 -9.61
C ASN A 298 -8.09 -34.00 -8.84
N PRO A 299 -8.98 -34.75 -9.51
CA PRO A 299 -9.87 -35.72 -8.85
C PRO A 299 -9.13 -36.81 -8.05
N ASN A 300 -7.88 -37.09 -8.42
CA ASN A 300 -7.02 -38.11 -7.81
C ASN A 300 -6.13 -37.55 -6.67
N GLY A 301 -6.15 -36.23 -6.45
CA GLY A 301 -5.29 -35.54 -5.48
C GLY A 301 -3.87 -35.26 -6.00
N TRP A 302 -3.16 -34.36 -5.30
CA TRP A 302 -1.84 -33.86 -5.70
C TRP A 302 -0.68 -34.64 -5.09
N ASN A 303 0.33 -35.00 -5.91
CA ASN A 303 1.56 -35.62 -5.43
C ASN A 303 2.77 -34.68 -5.63
N TRP A 304 3.06 -33.87 -4.61
CA TRP A 304 4.13 -32.86 -4.68
C TRP A 304 5.55 -33.41 -4.75
N ASP A 305 5.77 -34.71 -4.49
CA ASP A 305 7.07 -35.35 -4.71
C ASP A 305 7.34 -35.62 -6.20
N GLU A 306 6.27 -35.70 -7.01
CA GLU A 306 6.34 -36.05 -8.43
C GLU A 306 5.87 -34.91 -9.35
N GLU A 307 5.24 -33.87 -8.80
CA GLU A 307 4.57 -32.81 -9.56
C GLU A 307 5.02 -31.42 -9.10
N GLU A 308 5.45 -30.60 -10.05
CA GLU A 308 5.49 -29.15 -9.95
C GLU A 308 4.50 -28.58 -10.98
N LEU A 309 3.65 -27.66 -10.55
CA LEU A 309 2.69 -27.01 -11.43
C LEU A 309 3.26 -25.71 -11.96
N LEU A 310 3.10 -25.49 -13.26
CA LEU A 310 3.41 -24.23 -13.92
C LEU A 310 2.13 -23.69 -14.56
N ILE A 311 1.80 -22.45 -14.27
CA ILE A 311 0.67 -21.73 -14.87
C ILE A 311 1.25 -20.53 -15.61
N ALA A 312 1.15 -20.57 -16.94
CA ALA A 312 1.57 -19.49 -17.83
C ALA A 312 0.39 -18.55 -18.11
N PHE A 313 0.65 -17.24 -18.02
CA PHE A 313 -0.31 -16.17 -18.29
C PHE A 313 0.17 -15.31 -19.45
N ASP A 314 -0.61 -15.32 -20.52
CA ASP A 314 -0.40 -14.51 -21.72
C ASP A 314 -1.48 -13.42 -21.76
N ASN A 315 -1.05 -12.17 -21.59
CA ASN A 315 -1.97 -11.03 -21.53
C ASN A 315 -1.93 -10.19 -22.82
N GLN A 316 -0.98 -10.42 -23.72
CA GLN A 316 -0.84 -9.72 -24.99
C GLN A 316 0.12 -10.47 -25.94
N PRO A 317 0.07 -10.21 -27.26
CA PRO A 317 1.03 -10.80 -28.19
C PRO A 317 2.47 -10.47 -27.81
N GLY A 318 3.31 -11.50 -27.67
CA GLY A 318 4.70 -11.35 -27.27
C GLY A 318 5.16 -12.57 -26.48
N GLY A 319 5.92 -12.33 -25.42
CA GLY A 319 6.14 -13.31 -24.37
C GLY A 319 7.23 -14.34 -24.63
N ASN A 320 7.48 -15.14 -23.60
CA ASN A 320 8.37 -16.29 -23.66
C ASN A 320 7.59 -17.54 -24.11
N LYS A 321 8.03 -18.19 -25.19
CA LYS A 321 7.50 -19.50 -25.65
C LYS A 321 8.23 -20.69 -25.06
N TYR A 322 9.30 -20.44 -24.32
CA TYR A 322 10.00 -21.44 -23.54
C TYR A 322 10.45 -20.84 -22.21
N ILE A 323 10.71 -21.69 -21.23
CA ILE A 323 11.20 -21.36 -19.90
C ILE A 323 12.59 -21.99 -19.81
N SER A 324 13.60 -21.24 -19.37
CA SER A 324 14.97 -21.76 -19.25
C SER A 324 15.15 -22.63 -18.00
N THR A 325 14.46 -22.27 -16.91
CA THR A 325 14.50 -22.99 -15.63
C THR A 325 13.12 -22.94 -14.97
N PRO A 326 12.36 -24.05 -14.91
CA PRO A 326 12.65 -25.35 -15.53
C PRO A 326 12.63 -25.30 -17.07
N ALA A 327 13.38 -26.19 -17.72
CA ALA A 327 13.53 -26.18 -19.19
C ALA A 327 12.27 -26.75 -19.88
N VAL A 328 11.34 -25.88 -20.27
CA VAL A 328 9.99 -26.27 -20.73
C VAL A 328 9.55 -25.40 -21.92
N SER A 329 8.82 -25.98 -22.88
CA SER A 329 8.23 -25.22 -23.99
C SER A 329 6.72 -25.01 -23.79
N LEU A 330 6.23 -23.84 -24.16
CA LEU A 330 4.83 -23.40 -24.08
C LEU A 330 4.18 -23.40 -25.47
N ASN A 331 2.85 -23.34 -25.52
CA ASN A 331 2.14 -23.26 -26.81
C ASN A 331 2.14 -21.84 -27.37
N GLU A 332 1.94 -20.87 -26.48
CA GLU A 332 1.97 -19.43 -26.78
C GLU A 332 3.07 -18.73 -25.98
N GLY A 333 3.35 -17.47 -26.33
CA GLY A 333 4.28 -16.67 -25.54
C GLY A 333 3.61 -16.17 -24.28
N THR A 334 4.34 -16.10 -23.16
CA THR A 334 3.77 -15.71 -21.86
C THR A 334 4.58 -14.61 -21.18
N GLU A 335 3.89 -13.68 -20.54
CA GLU A 335 4.48 -12.58 -19.76
C GLU A 335 4.68 -12.95 -18.29
N PHE A 336 3.85 -13.85 -17.74
CA PHE A 336 3.98 -14.29 -16.35
C PHE A 336 3.93 -15.80 -16.18
N LEU A 337 4.71 -16.30 -15.24
CA LEU A 337 4.79 -17.71 -14.91
C LEU A 337 4.62 -17.88 -13.40
N LEU A 338 3.56 -18.59 -13.00
CA LEU A 338 3.35 -19.03 -11.64
C LEU A 338 3.82 -20.47 -11.49
N SER A 339 4.82 -20.70 -10.64
CA SER A 339 5.27 -22.02 -10.24
C SER A 339 4.70 -22.38 -8.87
N VAL A 340 4.13 -23.58 -8.72
CA VAL A 340 3.69 -24.12 -7.43
C VAL A 340 4.41 -25.42 -7.14
N LYS A 341 5.14 -25.43 -6.04
CA LYS A 341 6.01 -26.53 -5.62
C LYS A 341 5.76 -26.88 -4.17
N GLY A 342 4.98 -27.91 -3.92
CA GLY A 342 4.54 -28.26 -2.58
C GLY A 342 3.35 -27.41 -2.12
N GLN A 343 2.82 -27.76 -0.96
CA GLN A 343 1.56 -27.18 -0.46
C GLN A 343 1.64 -25.68 -0.14
N HIS A 344 2.82 -25.17 0.26
CA HIS A 344 2.96 -23.82 0.80
C HIS A 344 3.93 -22.92 0.02
N ASN A 345 4.29 -23.28 -1.22
CA ASN A 345 5.24 -22.50 -2.00
C ASN A 345 4.74 -22.28 -3.44
N ALA A 346 4.28 -21.06 -3.68
CA ALA A 346 3.85 -20.57 -4.98
C ALA A 346 4.55 -19.24 -5.29
N VAL A 347 5.11 -19.12 -6.49
CA VAL A 347 5.89 -17.94 -6.91
C VAL A 347 5.52 -17.55 -8.33
N LEU A 348 4.97 -16.34 -8.47
CA LEU A 348 4.73 -15.65 -9.73
C LEU A 348 5.97 -14.87 -10.14
N LYS A 349 6.41 -15.07 -11.38
CA LYS A 349 7.55 -14.38 -11.99
C LYS A 349 7.12 -13.72 -13.29
N VAL A 350 7.88 -12.72 -13.71
CA VAL A 350 7.63 -11.94 -14.93
C VAL A 350 8.69 -12.23 -15.99
N ALA A 351 8.31 -12.29 -17.26
CA ALA A 351 9.23 -12.39 -18.37
C ALA A 351 10.18 -11.18 -18.38
N SER A 352 11.49 -11.41 -18.50
CA SER A 352 12.49 -10.34 -18.34
C SER A 352 12.29 -9.13 -19.26
N ALA A 353 11.91 -9.34 -20.52
CA ALA A 353 11.67 -8.24 -21.47
C ALA A 353 10.38 -7.46 -21.21
N TYR A 354 9.48 -8.00 -20.38
CA TYR A 354 8.21 -7.36 -19.99
C TYR A 354 8.30 -6.66 -18.63
N ASP A 355 9.37 -6.91 -17.86
CA ASP A 355 9.50 -6.42 -16.49
C ASP A 355 9.72 -4.90 -16.40
N GLN A 356 8.70 -4.20 -15.91
CA GLN A 356 8.72 -2.75 -15.74
C GLN A 356 9.74 -2.29 -14.69
N HIS A 357 10.02 -3.12 -13.68
CA HIS A 357 10.93 -2.78 -12.59
C HIS A 357 12.38 -2.71 -13.06
N THR A 358 12.90 -3.76 -13.72
CA THR A 358 14.26 -3.74 -14.27
C THR A 358 14.42 -2.77 -15.43
N TYR A 359 13.37 -2.52 -16.22
CA TYR A 359 13.39 -1.46 -17.22
C TYR A 359 13.60 -0.09 -16.57
N LEU A 360 12.72 0.31 -15.65
CA LEU A 360 12.77 1.65 -15.07
C LEU A 360 14.02 1.84 -14.21
N TYR A 361 14.22 0.97 -13.22
CA TYR A 361 15.29 1.18 -12.24
C TYR A 361 16.65 0.69 -12.73
N GLY A 362 16.70 -0.31 -13.61
CA GLY A 362 17.95 -0.85 -14.15
C GLY A 362 18.42 -0.11 -15.40
N ARG A 363 17.57 -0.03 -16.43
CA ARG A 363 17.97 0.52 -17.74
C ARG A 363 17.86 2.04 -17.81
N VAL A 364 16.72 2.61 -17.40
CA VAL A 364 16.43 4.05 -17.55
C VAL A 364 17.15 4.85 -16.47
N LEU A 365 16.91 4.54 -15.20
CA LEU A 365 17.43 5.30 -14.05
C LEU A 365 18.81 4.83 -13.56
N LYS A 366 19.26 3.62 -13.96
CA LYS A 366 20.57 3.05 -13.60
C LYS A 366 20.83 2.96 -12.08
N MET A 367 19.77 2.69 -11.32
CA MET A 367 19.79 2.53 -9.86
C MET A 367 20.08 1.10 -9.42
N ILE A 368 19.82 0.11 -10.29
CA ILE A 368 20.14 -1.30 -10.05
C ILE A 368 20.92 -1.89 -11.23
N PRO A 369 21.65 -3.01 -11.05
CA PRO A 369 22.36 -3.66 -12.16
C PRO A 369 21.42 -4.06 -13.30
N PHE A 370 21.84 -3.80 -14.54
CA PHE A 370 21.09 -4.14 -15.74
C PHE A 370 21.97 -4.85 -16.77
N ASN A 371 21.43 -5.90 -17.39
CA ASN A 371 22.07 -6.64 -18.48
C ASN A 371 21.18 -6.56 -19.73
N GLU A 372 21.76 -6.24 -20.88
CA GLU A 372 21.03 -6.13 -22.15
C GLU A 372 20.28 -7.41 -22.54
N SER A 373 20.73 -8.59 -22.09
CA SER A 373 20.00 -9.85 -22.34
C SER A 373 18.60 -9.86 -21.74
N LEU A 374 18.33 -9.06 -20.70
CA LEU A 374 17.02 -8.92 -20.09
C LEU A 374 16.01 -8.25 -21.02
N SER A 375 16.48 -7.46 -21.99
CA SER A 375 15.62 -6.78 -22.96
C SER A 375 15.21 -7.67 -24.14
N GLN A 376 15.82 -8.86 -24.27
CA GLN A 376 15.54 -9.78 -25.37
C GLN A 376 14.25 -10.53 -25.10
N GLU A 377 13.25 -10.34 -25.96
CA GLU A 377 12.03 -11.14 -25.94
C GLU A 377 12.32 -12.62 -26.25
N ASN A 378 11.46 -13.49 -25.73
CA ASN A 378 11.55 -14.93 -25.92
C ASN A 378 12.94 -15.49 -25.58
N ASN A 379 13.56 -14.99 -24.50
CA ASN A 379 14.85 -15.46 -23.97
C ASN A 379 14.68 -16.55 -22.89
N GLY A 380 13.44 -16.87 -22.51
CA GLY A 380 13.07 -17.85 -21.49
C GLY A 380 13.44 -17.49 -20.06
N LEU A 381 13.83 -16.24 -19.81
CA LEU A 381 14.14 -15.74 -18.48
C LEU A 381 12.90 -15.14 -17.82
N PHE A 382 12.63 -15.61 -16.60
CA PHE A 382 11.60 -15.08 -15.73
C PHE A 382 12.24 -14.54 -14.44
N LEU A 383 11.99 -13.27 -14.15
CA LEU A 383 12.53 -12.53 -13.02
C LEU A 383 11.54 -12.50 -11.85
N PRO A 384 12.03 -12.37 -10.60
CA PRO A 384 11.15 -12.04 -9.48
C PRO A 384 10.37 -10.75 -9.75
N TRP A 385 9.06 -10.76 -9.52
CA TRP A 385 8.21 -9.58 -9.62
C TRP A 385 8.43 -8.68 -8.39
N LYS A 386 8.87 -7.42 -8.59
CA LYS A 386 9.32 -6.53 -7.51
C LYS A 386 8.67 -5.15 -7.53
N LEU A 387 8.58 -4.53 -6.34
CA LEU A 387 8.29 -3.11 -6.16
C LEU A 387 9.49 -2.39 -5.54
N CYS A 388 9.69 -1.13 -5.93
CA CYS A 388 10.62 -0.20 -5.28
C CYS A 388 10.02 0.29 -3.95
N LEU A 389 10.83 0.31 -2.89
CA LEU A 389 10.46 0.81 -1.56
C LEU A 389 11.24 2.06 -1.17
N SER A 390 12.45 2.24 -1.71
CA SER A 390 13.25 3.44 -1.52
C SER A 390 14.26 3.55 -2.65
N ARG A 391 14.52 4.78 -3.09
CA ARG A 391 15.71 5.07 -3.91
C ARG A 391 16.93 5.12 -2.99
N GLU A 392 18.13 5.23 -3.58
CA GLU A 392 19.33 5.50 -2.79
C GLU A 392 19.16 6.82 -2.03
N LEU A 393 19.48 6.81 -0.74
CA LEU A 393 19.39 7.97 0.15
C LEU A 393 20.77 8.32 0.68
N PHE A 394 21.03 9.61 0.86
CA PHE A 394 22.22 10.08 1.56
C PHE A 394 21.80 10.75 2.87
N LEU A 395 22.26 10.20 4.01
CA LEU A 395 21.97 10.71 5.35
C LEU A 395 23.01 11.77 5.72
N PRO A 396 22.65 13.06 5.89
CA PRO A 396 23.61 14.13 6.04
C PRO A 396 24.44 14.07 7.32
N ALA A 397 23.79 13.88 8.48
CA ALA A 397 24.50 13.90 9.76
C ALA A 397 25.38 12.68 9.99
N SER A 398 24.91 11.49 9.62
CA SER A 398 25.69 10.25 9.71
C SER A 398 26.67 10.03 8.54
N ASN A 399 26.63 10.88 7.49
CA ASN A 399 27.44 10.76 6.27
C ASN A 399 27.39 9.34 5.68
N LYS A 400 26.18 8.79 5.58
CA LYS A 400 25.94 7.40 5.17
C LYS A 400 25.02 7.34 3.98
N THR A 401 25.41 6.56 2.96
CA THR A 401 24.53 6.20 1.85
C THR A 401 23.74 4.94 2.19
N ILE A 402 22.41 5.02 2.08
CA ILE A 402 21.51 3.88 2.17
C ILE A 402 21.21 3.41 0.74
N PRO A 403 21.42 2.12 0.43
CA PRO A 403 21.22 1.61 -0.93
C PRO A 403 19.73 1.60 -1.33
N PHE A 404 19.50 1.48 -2.63
CA PHE A 404 18.17 1.22 -3.20
C PHE A 404 17.48 0.04 -2.50
N GLU A 405 16.19 0.19 -2.20
CA GLU A 405 15.40 -0.80 -1.50
C GLU A 405 14.22 -1.27 -2.35
N GLU A 406 13.99 -2.58 -2.34
CA GLU A 406 12.94 -3.24 -3.12
C GLU A 406 12.38 -4.45 -2.37
N ILE A 407 11.22 -4.93 -2.81
CA ILE A 407 10.56 -6.10 -2.28
C ILE A 407 10.04 -7.01 -3.40
N GLU A 408 10.27 -8.31 -3.27
CA GLU A 408 9.65 -9.32 -4.14
C GLU A 408 8.19 -9.51 -3.72
N ILE A 409 7.27 -9.14 -4.60
CA ILE A 409 5.83 -9.32 -4.40
C ILE A 409 5.27 -10.57 -5.10
N GLY A 410 6.07 -11.18 -5.99
CA GLY A 410 5.72 -12.41 -6.70
C GLY A 410 5.63 -13.67 -5.83
N ARG A 411 6.08 -13.66 -4.57
CA ARG A 411 5.86 -14.79 -3.64
C ARG A 411 4.45 -14.73 -3.09
N LEU A 412 3.65 -15.75 -3.37
CA LEU A 412 2.26 -15.80 -2.95
C LEU A 412 2.14 -16.24 -1.49
N PHE A 413 1.18 -15.68 -0.75
CA PHE A 413 0.90 -16.09 0.62
C PHE A 413 -0.08 -17.25 0.67
N TYR A 414 0.34 -18.35 1.29
CA TYR A 414 -0.54 -19.47 1.60
C TYR A 414 -1.48 -19.10 2.76
N GLY A 415 -2.76 -19.42 2.65
CA GLY A 415 -3.67 -19.41 3.79
C GLY A 415 -5.15 -19.37 3.42
N ASN A 416 -6.00 -19.30 4.44
CA ASN A 416 -7.44 -19.29 4.27
C ASN A 416 -7.95 -17.84 4.18
N SER A 417 -8.72 -17.51 3.15
CA SER A 417 -9.25 -16.14 2.96
C SER A 417 -10.71 -15.96 3.41
N ASN A 418 -11.32 -16.98 4.02
CA ASN A 418 -12.67 -16.91 4.57
C ASN A 418 -12.65 -16.18 5.94
N PRO A 419 -13.29 -15.01 6.10
CA PRO A 419 -13.28 -14.24 7.35
C PRO A 419 -13.94 -14.95 8.54
N THR A 420 -14.69 -16.03 8.30
CA THR A 420 -15.29 -16.86 9.36
C THR A 420 -14.35 -17.98 9.85
N SER A 421 -13.24 -18.20 9.17
CA SER A 421 -12.23 -19.19 9.55
C SER A 421 -11.39 -18.70 10.73
N PRO A 422 -11.05 -19.56 11.71
CA PRO A 422 -10.09 -19.21 12.76
C PRO A 422 -8.67 -18.95 12.23
N ASP A 423 -8.36 -19.49 11.04
CA ASP A 423 -7.07 -19.34 10.35
C ASP A 423 -7.14 -18.30 9.22
N PHE A 424 -8.09 -17.36 9.30
CA PHE A 424 -8.24 -16.30 8.31
C PHE A 424 -6.97 -15.48 8.18
N ASN A 425 -6.58 -15.22 6.93
CA ASN A 425 -5.52 -14.30 6.57
C ASN A 425 -5.97 -13.48 5.35
N SER A 426 -6.14 -12.18 5.54
CA SER A 426 -6.57 -11.26 4.48
C SER A 426 -5.55 -11.12 3.33
N LEU A 427 -4.28 -11.53 3.54
CA LEU A 427 -3.23 -11.52 2.51
C LEU A 427 -3.14 -12.82 1.70
N SER A 428 -3.94 -13.85 1.99
CA SER A 428 -3.86 -15.12 1.28
C SER A 428 -4.06 -14.95 -0.23
N ASP A 429 -3.08 -15.41 -1.00
CA ASP A 429 -3.09 -15.42 -2.46
C ASP A 429 -3.40 -16.82 -3.00
N PHE A 430 -3.17 -17.88 -2.22
CA PHE A 430 -3.49 -19.25 -2.63
C PHE A 430 -3.77 -20.19 -1.45
N TYR A 431 -4.48 -21.27 -1.74
CA TYR A 431 -4.74 -22.37 -0.82
C TYR A 431 -4.63 -23.71 -1.56
N CYS A 432 -3.86 -24.65 -0.99
CA CYS A 432 -3.67 -26.00 -1.53
C CYS A 432 -4.44 -27.02 -0.69
N GLY A 433 -5.64 -27.38 -1.14
CA GLY A 433 -6.40 -28.51 -0.60
C GLY A 433 -5.92 -29.85 -1.15
N GLU A 434 -6.57 -30.94 -0.74
CA GLU A 434 -6.21 -32.30 -1.20
C GLU A 434 -6.41 -32.47 -2.71
N LYS A 435 -7.53 -31.95 -3.23
CA LYS A 435 -7.95 -32.11 -4.64
C LYS A 435 -8.03 -30.81 -5.42
N VAL A 436 -8.11 -29.68 -4.72
CA VAL A 436 -8.30 -28.36 -5.35
C VAL A 436 -7.22 -27.43 -4.86
N ILE A 437 -6.59 -26.73 -5.80
CA ILE A 437 -5.73 -25.59 -5.50
C ILE A 437 -6.45 -24.35 -5.98
N GLU A 438 -6.58 -23.36 -5.12
CA GLU A 438 -7.24 -22.09 -5.42
C GLU A 438 -6.24 -20.94 -5.36
N PHE A 439 -6.42 -19.96 -6.24
CA PHE A 439 -5.62 -18.74 -6.29
C PHE A 439 -6.52 -17.51 -6.36
N ARG A 440 -6.06 -16.43 -5.74
CA ARG A 440 -6.59 -15.07 -5.80
C ARG A 440 -5.43 -14.15 -6.11
N ILE A 441 -5.30 -13.73 -7.37
CA ILE A 441 -4.14 -13.00 -7.89
C ILE A 441 -4.58 -11.57 -8.20
N PRO A 442 -4.01 -10.54 -7.53
CA PRO A 442 -4.27 -9.14 -7.87
C PRO A 442 -4.01 -8.86 -9.34
N TRP A 443 -4.91 -8.12 -10.01
CA TRP A 443 -4.79 -7.82 -11.44
C TRP A 443 -3.44 -7.21 -11.83
N MET A 444 -2.89 -6.29 -11.01
CA MET A 444 -1.59 -5.68 -11.27
C MET A 444 -0.42 -6.68 -11.23
N MET A 445 -0.53 -7.79 -10.49
CA MET A 445 0.50 -8.84 -10.50
C MET A 445 0.57 -9.58 -11.85
N LEU A 446 -0.46 -9.45 -12.70
CA LEU A 446 -0.52 -9.99 -14.06
C LEU A 446 -0.38 -8.88 -15.11
N GLY A 447 0.11 -7.72 -14.71
CA GLY A 447 0.42 -6.59 -15.58
C GLY A 447 -0.77 -5.80 -16.10
N PHE A 448 -1.94 -5.97 -15.49
CA PHE A 448 -3.09 -5.12 -15.76
C PHE A 448 -2.94 -3.77 -15.05
N THR A 449 -3.17 -2.71 -15.81
CA THR A 449 -3.13 -1.32 -15.35
C THR A 449 -4.53 -0.75 -15.15
N ASP A 450 -5.51 -1.33 -15.85
CA ASP A 450 -6.92 -1.13 -15.65
C ASP A 450 -7.68 -2.38 -16.16
N PRO A 451 -8.04 -3.33 -15.27
CA PRO A 451 -8.80 -4.51 -15.67
C PRO A 451 -10.24 -4.16 -16.11
N SER A 452 -10.75 -2.97 -15.79
CA SER A 452 -12.11 -2.55 -16.17
C SER A 452 -12.24 -2.24 -17.66
N THR A 453 -11.15 -1.84 -18.31
CA THR A 453 -11.06 -1.60 -19.76
C THR A 453 -9.99 -2.47 -20.44
N HIS A 454 -9.57 -3.55 -19.75
CA HIS A 454 -8.61 -4.55 -20.23
C HIS A 454 -7.24 -3.97 -20.61
N GLN A 455 -6.78 -2.92 -19.93
CA GLN A 455 -5.46 -2.36 -20.18
C GLN A 455 -4.39 -3.18 -19.45
N VAL A 456 -3.33 -3.51 -20.18
CA VAL A 456 -2.09 -4.11 -19.66
C VAL A 456 -0.91 -3.24 -20.04
N TRP A 457 0.21 -3.38 -19.32
CA TRP A 457 1.44 -2.68 -19.73
C TRP A 457 1.81 -3.05 -21.16
N ALA A 458 2.32 -2.09 -21.91
CA ALA A 458 3.03 -2.39 -23.14
C ALA A 458 4.47 -2.84 -22.82
N TYR A 459 5.07 -3.58 -23.75
CA TYR A 459 6.49 -3.93 -23.67
C TYR A 459 7.36 -2.67 -23.59
N PRO A 460 8.09 -2.47 -22.49
CA PRO A 460 8.76 -1.19 -22.23
C PRO A 460 9.94 -0.93 -23.19
N HIS A 461 10.51 -2.01 -23.75
CA HIS A 461 11.66 -1.94 -24.64
C HIS A 461 11.30 -1.67 -26.11
N HIS A 462 10.03 -1.83 -26.52
CA HIS A 462 9.62 -1.62 -27.93
C HIS A 462 9.73 -0.17 -28.35
N GLN A 463 9.30 0.74 -27.47
CA GLN A 463 9.13 2.15 -27.83
C GLN A 463 10.25 3.04 -27.29
N ASN A 464 11.09 2.54 -26.36
CA ASN A 464 12.15 3.30 -25.67
C ASN A 464 11.68 4.67 -25.15
N LEU A 465 10.41 4.80 -24.73
CA LEU A 465 9.82 6.09 -24.40
C LEU A 465 10.39 6.71 -23.12
N GLY A 466 10.95 5.90 -22.22
CA GLY A 466 11.31 6.33 -20.86
C GLY A 466 10.11 6.46 -19.93
N GLU A 467 8.90 6.21 -20.43
CA GLU A 467 7.63 6.27 -19.72
C GLU A 467 6.84 4.97 -19.91
N PHE A 468 5.95 4.67 -18.96
CA PHE A 468 5.05 3.52 -19.05
C PHE A 468 3.89 3.81 -20.02
N SER A 469 3.47 2.79 -20.75
CA SER A 469 2.35 2.85 -21.68
C SER A 469 1.56 1.54 -21.62
N THR A 470 0.38 1.53 -22.24
CA THR A 470 -0.53 0.39 -22.19
C THR A 470 -0.99 -0.05 -23.57
N ILE A 471 -1.46 -1.28 -23.63
CA ILE A 471 -2.20 -1.84 -24.76
C ILE A 471 -3.47 -2.52 -24.23
N THR A 472 -4.49 -2.63 -25.08
CA THR A 472 -5.70 -3.38 -24.75
C THR A 472 -5.47 -4.87 -24.96
N SER A 473 -5.62 -5.65 -23.88
CA SER A 473 -5.66 -7.10 -23.91
C SER A 473 -7.01 -7.58 -24.44
N SER A 474 -7.00 -8.54 -25.38
CA SER A 474 -8.23 -9.14 -25.92
C SER A 474 -8.78 -10.26 -25.03
N ALA A 475 -7.89 -10.95 -24.31
CA ALA A 475 -8.17 -12.03 -23.38
C ALA A 475 -6.93 -12.26 -22.49
N LEU A 476 -7.12 -12.86 -21.33
CA LEU A 476 -6.03 -13.48 -20.58
C LEU A 476 -5.97 -14.97 -20.92
N ASN A 477 -4.95 -15.38 -21.64
CA ASN A 477 -4.71 -16.77 -22.01
C ASN A 477 -3.97 -17.48 -20.88
N ILE A 478 -4.51 -18.63 -20.43
CA ILE A 478 -3.95 -19.39 -19.31
C ILE A 478 -3.60 -20.80 -19.79
N GLN A 479 -2.36 -21.23 -19.55
CA GLN A 479 -1.93 -22.60 -19.82
C GLN A 479 -1.39 -23.28 -18.57
N LEU A 480 -1.90 -24.47 -18.27
CA LEU A 480 -1.46 -25.29 -17.15
C LEU A 480 -0.51 -26.39 -17.62
N LEU A 481 0.59 -26.55 -16.90
CA LEU A 481 1.51 -27.66 -17.05
C LEU A 481 1.74 -28.31 -15.69
N SER A 482 1.95 -29.63 -15.71
CA SER A 482 2.57 -30.36 -14.61
C SER A 482 3.84 -31.00 -15.12
N ILE A 483 4.92 -30.78 -14.40
CA ILE A 483 6.25 -31.29 -14.73
C ILE A 483 6.78 -32.13 -13.57
N ASN A 484 7.70 -33.04 -13.89
CA ASN A 484 8.48 -33.70 -12.87
C ASN A 484 9.50 -32.71 -12.27
N PRO A 485 9.55 -32.55 -10.94
CA PRO A 485 10.37 -31.53 -10.29
C PRO A 485 11.88 -31.78 -10.39
N ASP A 486 12.31 -33.02 -10.66
CA ASP A 486 13.74 -33.38 -10.71
C ASP A 486 14.36 -33.18 -12.09
N ASN A 487 13.61 -33.47 -13.15
CA ASN A 487 14.13 -33.47 -14.53
C ASN A 487 13.38 -32.52 -15.49
N SER A 488 12.38 -31.78 -15.01
CA SER A 488 11.55 -30.85 -15.80
C SER A 488 10.75 -31.51 -16.95
N GLN A 489 10.64 -32.84 -16.97
CA GLN A 489 9.83 -33.53 -17.97
C GLN A 489 8.37 -33.14 -17.83
N ILE A 490 7.75 -32.70 -18.94
CA ILE A 490 6.32 -32.42 -18.99
C ILE A 490 5.52 -33.72 -18.81
N VAL A 491 4.79 -33.82 -17.70
CA VAL A 491 3.87 -34.92 -17.40
C VAL A 491 2.49 -34.62 -17.96
N TYR A 492 2.10 -33.35 -17.95
CA TYR A 492 0.83 -32.87 -18.46
C TYR A 492 0.97 -31.45 -19.00
N LYS A 493 0.25 -31.16 -20.09
CA LYS A 493 0.15 -29.84 -20.70
C LYS A 493 -1.28 -29.65 -21.20
N SER A 494 -1.99 -28.66 -20.67
CA SER A 494 -3.35 -28.35 -21.11
C SER A 494 -3.35 -27.61 -22.45
N GLU A 495 -4.49 -27.63 -23.13
CA GLU A 495 -4.82 -26.58 -24.11
C GLU A 495 -4.83 -25.20 -23.43
N VAL A 496 -4.68 -24.15 -24.25
CA VAL A 496 -4.78 -22.77 -23.76
C VAL A 496 -6.24 -22.45 -23.44
N LEU A 497 -6.49 -21.97 -22.23
CA LEU A 497 -7.80 -21.50 -21.77
C LEU A 497 -7.86 -19.97 -21.90
N PRO A 498 -8.57 -19.41 -22.89
CA PRO A 498 -8.81 -17.97 -22.96
C PRO A 498 -9.83 -17.56 -21.90
N TYR A 499 -9.48 -16.59 -21.07
CA TYR A 499 -10.39 -15.93 -20.14
C TYR A 499 -10.74 -14.54 -20.63
N ILE A 500 -12.03 -14.30 -20.88
CA ILE A 500 -12.58 -13.02 -21.34
C ILE A 500 -13.67 -12.62 -20.35
N TRP A 501 -13.61 -11.39 -19.85
CA TRP A 501 -14.59 -10.83 -18.94
C TRP A 501 -15.24 -9.58 -19.52
N LYS A 502 -16.29 -9.09 -18.86
CA LYS A 502 -16.99 -7.87 -19.26
C LYS A 502 -16.27 -6.67 -18.69
N SER A 503 -16.13 -5.63 -19.51
CA SER A 503 -15.72 -4.30 -19.04
C SER A 503 -16.74 -3.70 -18.07
N TRP A 504 -16.31 -2.78 -17.23
CA TRP A 504 -17.17 -2.04 -16.31
C TRP A 504 -16.74 -0.58 -16.19
N ASP A 505 -17.68 0.31 -15.88
CA ASP A 505 -17.44 1.73 -15.61
C ASP A 505 -17.80 2.14 -14.19
N ILE A 506 -18.52 1.30 -13.45
CA ILE A 506 -18.83 1.51 -12.04
C ILE A 506 -18.60 0.15 -11.37
N PRO A 507 -17.62 0.02 -10.46
CA PRO A 507 -17.39 -1.24 -9.76
C PRO A 507 -18.55 -1.56 -8.82
N SER A 508 -18.82 -2.85 -8.63
CA SER A 508 -19.62 -3.29 -7.50
C SER A 508 -18.73 -3.44 -6.28
N PHE A 509 -19.26 -3.11 -5.10
CA PHE A 509 -18.56 -3.28 -3.83
C PHE A 509 -19.52 -3.56 -2.69
N HIS A 510 -18.96 -4.05 -1.57
CA HIS A 510 -19.68 -4.22 -0.31
C HIS A 510 -18.73 -3.95 0.88
N GLU A 511 -19.32 -3.69 2.05
CA GLU A 511 -18.55 -3.36 3.25
C GLU A 511 -18.45 -4.55 4.21
N ARG A 512 -17.29 -4.70 4.85
CA ARG A 512 -17.06 -5.67 5.93
C ARG A 512 -16.17 -5.07 7.01
N TYR A 513 -16.51 -5.25 8.28
CA TYR A 513 -15.57 -4.92 9.37
C TYR A 513 -14.35 -5.83 9.35
N LYS A 514 -13.16 -5.22 9.37
CA LYS A 514 -11.89 -5.95 9.43
C LYS A 514 -11.62 -6.51 10.83
N GLU A 515 -10.71 -7.47 10.94
CA GLU A 515 -10.21 -7.91 12.26
C GLU A 515 -9.65 -6.75 13.10
N SER A 516 -9.00 -5.78 12.44
CA SER A 516 -8.46 -4.56 13.07
C SER A 516 -9.54 -3.75 13.79
N TYR A 517 -10.76 -3.66 13.24
CA TYR A 517 -11.89 -3.00 13.88
C TYR A 517 -12.21 -3.64 15.24
N TYR A 518 -12.30 -4.97 15.29
CA TYR A 518 -12.66 -5.69 16.52
C TYR A 518 -11.54 -5.65 17.56
N ILE A 519 -10.28 -5.71 17.12
CA ILE A 519 -9.11 -5.55 17.98
C ILE A 519 -9.13 -4.16 18.63
N LEU A 520 -9.31 -3.10 17.83
CA LEU A 520 -9.34 -1.74 18.33
C LEU A 520 -10.55 -1.49 19.25
N LYS A 521 -11.74 -1.96 18.87
CA LYS A 521 -12.96 -1.88 19.68
C LYS A 521 -12.75 -2.50 21.06
N SER A 522 -12.12 -3.68 21.11
CA SER A 522 -11.81 -4.37 22.36
C SER A 522 -10.81 -3.61 23.21
N TYR A 523 -9.76 -3.05 22.60
CA TYR A 523 -8.77 -2.22 23.30
C TYR A 523 -9.41 -0.97 23.91
N ILE A 524 -10.22 -0.24 23.15
CA ILE A 524 -10.90 0.98 23.62
C ILE A 524 -11.87 0.66 24.76
N ALA A 525 -12.66 -0.42 24.64
CA ALA A 525 -13.62 -0.82 25.68
C ALA A 525 -12.94 -1.13 27.02
N ASN A 526 -11.75 -1.72 26.98
CA ASN A 526 -10.96 -2.11 28.16
C ASN A 526 -10.05 -0.98 28.69
N SER A 527 -9.93 0.14 27.97
CA SER A 527 -9.05 1.26 28.33
C SER A 527 -9.72 2.33 29.20
N LYS A 528 -10.96 2.08 29.65
CA LYS A 528 -11.73 2.96 30.53
C LYS A 528 -11.21 2.98 31.96
#